data_AF-A0A5J5MSB2-F1
#
_entry.id   AF-A0A5J5MSB2-F1
#
_cell.length_a   1.000
_cell.length_b   1.000
_cell.length_c   1.000
_cell.angle_alpha   90.00
_cell.angle_beta   90.00
_cell.angle_gamma   90.00
#
_symmetry.space_group_name_H-M   'P 1'
#
loop_
_entity.id
_entity.type
_entity.pdbx_description
1 polymer ?
#
loop_
_entity_poly.entity_id
_entity_poly.type
_entity_poly.pdbx_seq_one_letter_code
_entity_poly.pdbx_strand_id
1 'polypeptide(L)'
;MHTHIAHTYNIPHHIHTHTGLPGPTSGCSGAVAPTTRWGTAGRQPSTPSSAPAHVPSSFFCSPDVHFHSCLLYRSLVPLQDLEVLAALQDEDMARGPDSAWRWATLAVLAALGTAVTTTTNPGIVARVTQKGLDYACQQGVVTLQKELEKITIPTFSGSFKIKYLGKGKYCFSSMVIQGFSLPNSQIRPSPGEGLNLAIRNASINIRGKWKARKNFIKLSGKFDLSVEGISILAGLKLGYDPDSGHSTVTCSSCSSHINAVRIRISGSSLGWLIQLFHKRIESSLQNAMTSKICEVVTSTVSSKLQPYFETLPVTTKLDKVAGVDYSLVAPPRATADNLDGLLKGEFFSLAHRSPPPFAPPPMALPADHDRMVYLGISEYFFNTAGFVYQEAGALNLTLRDDMIPKESKFRLTTKFFGTLIPQVAKMFPDMQMQLFIWASLPPKLTVNASGLDLIFVLDTQAFAILPNSSLDPLFLLEMNLNLSVLLGAKSDRLIGELRLDNLQLPHSPLFAADIFQDLGFA
;
A
#
# COMPACT_ATOMS: atom_id res chain seq x y z
N MET A 1 -33.82 -6.65 -53.09
CA MET A 1 -32.66 -5.81 -53.47
C MET A 1 -31.46 -6.33 -52.70
N HIS A 2 -30.78 -7.37 -53.19
CA HIS A 2 -29.44 -7.32 -53.84
C HIS A 2 -28.42 -6.58 -52.95
N THR A 3 -27.29 -7.16 -52.50
CA THR A 3 -26.45 -8.22 -53.12
C THR A 3 -25.46 -8.78 -52.09
N HIS A 4 -25.20 -10.09 -52.15
CA HIS A 4 -23.97 -10.74 -51.67
C HIS A 4 -22.89 -10.64 -52.75
N ILE A 5 -21.61 -10.70 -52.38
CA ILE A 5 -20.60 -11.69 -52.85
C ILE A 5 -19.22 -11.36 -52.22
N ALA A 6 -18.59 -12.41 -51.69
CA ALA A 6 -17.21 -12.47 -51.23
C ALA A 6 -16.29 -12.96 -52.36
N HIS A 7 -14.98 -12.68 -52.30
CA HIS A 7 -13.94 -13.67 -52.60
C HIS A 7 -12.53 -13.23 -52.15
N THR A 8 -11.87 -14.20 -51.55
CA THR A 8 -10.47 -14.44 -51.15
C THR A 8 -9.43 -14.43 -52.30
N TYR A 9 -8.17 -14.03 -52.04
CA TYR A 9 -6.98 -14.93 -51.92
C TYR A 9 -5.60 -14.22 -52.02
N ASN A 10 -4.67 -14.78 -51.22
CA ASN A 10 -3.22 -15.01 -51.43
C ASN A 10 -2.10 -13.98 -51.14
N ILE A 11 -1.18 -14.47 -50.31
CA ILE A 11 0.23 -14.09 -50.05
C ILE A 11 1.14 -14.94 -50.98
N PRO A 12 2.40 -14.58 -51.26
CA PRO A 12 3.50 -15.26 -50.56
C PRO A 12 4.74 -14.40 -50.22
N HIS A 13 5.54 -14.94 -49.29
CA HIS A 13 6.85 -14.54 -48.77
C HIS A 13 8.01 -14.64 -49.79
N HIS A 14 9.13 -13.91 -49.57
CA HIS A 14 10.46 -14.53 -49.31
C HIS A 14 11.58 -13.52 -48.95
N ILE A 15 12.55 -14.05 -48.19
CA ILE A 15 13.75 -13.51 -47.54
C ILE A 15 15.02 -13.84 -48.38
N HIS A 16 16.12 -13.03 -48.28
CA HIS A 16 17.56 -13.41 -48.14
C HIS A 16 18.53 -12.31 -48.66
N THR A 17 19.31 -11.59 -47.82
CA THR A 17 20.69 -11.80 -47.24
C THR A 17 21.87 -11.11 -47.95
N HIS A 18 22.60 -10.29 -47.17
CA HIS A 18 24.05 -9.98 -47.07
C HIS A 18 24.96 -9.81 -48.32
N THR A 19 25.69 -8.68 -48.39
CA THR A 19 27.16 -8.52 -48.10
C THR A 19 27.73 -7.22 -48.72
N GLY A 20 28.75 -6.61 -48.07
CA GLY A 20 29.81 -5.86 -48.77
C GLY A 20 29.93 -4.34 -48.54
N LEU A 21 30.79 -3.95 -47.59
CA LEU A 21 31.48 -2.64 -47.51
C LEU A 21 32.60 -2.56 -48.59
N PRO A 22 33.03 -1.37 -49.06
CA PRO A 22 34.12 -0.63 -48.37
C PRO A 22 33.92 0.90 -48.30
N GLY A 23 34.60 1.53 -47.34
CA GLY A 23 34.51 2.97 -47.03
C GLY A 23 35.47 3.87 -47.84
N PRO A 24 36.11 4.87 -47.20
CA PRO A 24 35.66 6.27 -47.27
C PRO A 24 36.77 7.25 -47.70
N THR A 25 36.40 8.49 -48.05
CA THR A 25 37.37 9.57 -48.31
C THR A 25 36.99 10.89 -47.62
N SER A 26 37.85 11.27 -46.66
CA SER A 26 38.48 12.60 -46.44
C SER A 26 37.61 13.85 -46.22
N GLY A 27 37.89 14.77 -45.29
CA GLY A 27 39.03 14.99 -44.38
C GLY A 27 39.07 16.47 -43.94
N CYS A 28 39.94 16.78 -42.97
CA CYS A 28 40.34 18.09 -42.37
C CYS A 28 39.61 18.46 -41.06
N SER A 29 40.17 18.17 -39.86
CA SER A 29 41.36 18.70 -39.14
C SER A 29 41.06 20.00 -38.36
N GLY A 30 41.44 20.20 -37.08
CA GLY A 30 42.39 19.46 -36.25
C GLY A 30 42.27 19.76 -34.73
N ALA A 31 42.99 18.94 -33.98
CA ALA A 31 43.10 18.88 -32.52
C ALA A 31 44.26 19.72 -31.96
N VAL A 32 44.29 19.97 -30.65
CA VAL A 32 45.47 19.74 -29.78
C VAL A 32 45.00 19.51 -28.33
N ALA A 33 45.46 18.43 -27.71
CA ALA A 33 45.69 18.28 -26.28
C ALA A 33 47.17 17.97 -26.07
N PRO A 34 47.70 18.06 -24.84
CA PRO A 34 48.73 17.11 -24.45
C PRO A 34 48.48 16.42 -23.09
N THR A 35 48.87 15.15 -23.13
CA THR A 35 49.16 14.17 -22.08
C THR A 35 50.12 14.63 -20.98
N THR A 36 50.00 14.09 -19.75
CA THR A 36 51.03 13.20 -19.13
C THR A 36 50.59 12.59 -17.78
N ARG A 37 51.33 11.56 -17.39
CA ARG A 37 51.11 10.45 -16.44
C ARG A 37 51.76 10.70 -15.06
N TRP A 38 51.27 9.92 -14.07
CA TRP A 38 51.94 9.29 -12.91
C TRP A 38 52.20 10.07 -11.60
N GLY A 39 51.83 9.43 -10.46
CA GLY A 39 52.75 9.22 -9.34
C GLY A 39 52.41 9.81 -7.95
N THR A 40 51.76 9.01 -7.11
CA THR A 40 52.00 8.76 -5.65
C THR A 40 52.13 9.89 -4.61
N ALA A 41 51.26 9.77 -3.59
CA ALA A 41 51.47 9.83 -2.12
C ALA A 41 51.98 11.11 -1.42
N GLY A 42 51.22 11.55 -0.41
CA GLY A 42 51.78 12.23 0.78
C GLY A 42 50.90 13.24 1.53
N ARG A 43 50.45 12.83 2.73
CA ARG A 43 50.22 13.61 3.98
C ARG A 43 48.97 14.48 4.20
N GLN A 44 48.23 14.03 5.22
CA GLN A 44 47.40 14.71 6.25
C GLN A 44 47.91 16.09 6.74
N PRO A 45 47.07 16.95 7.38
CA PRO A 45 46.47 16.75 8.72
C PRO A 45 44.99 17.23 8.79
N SER A 46 44.14 17.13 9.83
CA SER A 46 44.22 16.96 11.29
C SER A 46 42.80 16.64 11.83
N THR A 47 42.73 15.82 12.88
CA THR A 47 41.61 15.45 13.78
C THR A 47 41.01 16.66 14.56
N PRO A 48 39.89 16.56 15.37
CA PRO A 48 39.39 15.36 16.06
C PRO A 48 37.86 15.14 16.18
N SER A 49 37.60 13.93 16.66
CA SER A 49 36.37 13.29 17.14
C SER A 49 35.83 13.90 18.45
N SER A 50 34.50 13.92 18.61
CA SER A 50 33.82 13.99 19.90
C SER A 50 32.48 13.24 19.85
N ALA A 51 32.34 12.25 20.73
CA ALA A 51 31.14 11.48 21.01
C ALA A 51 30.01 12.34 21.63
N PRO A 52 28.73 11.94 21.57
CA PRO A 52 27.69 12.49 22.42
C PRO A 52 27.45 11.61 23.66
N ALA A 53 27.26 12.32 24.77
CA ALA A 53 27.12 11.82 26.12
C ALA A 53 25.76 11.19 26.44
N HIS A 54 25.81 10.30 27.42
CA HIS A 54 24.69 9.70 28.14
C HIS A 54 23.83 10.74 28.88
N VAL A 55 22.51 10.49 28.86
CA VAL A 55 21.48 11.09 29.71
C VAL A 55 21.40 10.31 31.04
N PRO A 56 21.27 10.96 32.21
CA PRO A 56 20.96 10.24 33.45
C PRO A 56 19.45 10.13 33.68
N SER A 57 19.07 8.97 34.20
CA SER A 57 17.76 8.54 34.64
C SER A 57 17.50 8.85 36.13
N SER A 58 16.26 8.56 36.58
CA SER A 58 15.67 8.58 37.94
C SER A 58 14.73 9.78 38.19
N PHE A 59 13.50 9.66 38.70
CA PHE A 59 12.97 8.82 39.79
C PHE A 59 11.45 8.50 39.68
N PHE A 60 11.10 7.25 40.05
CA PHE A 60 9.96 6.71 40.82
C PHE A 60 8.61 7.46 40.95
N CYS A 61 7.50 6.77 40.64
CA CYS A 61 6.57 6.15 41.61
C CYS A 61 5.25 5.71 40.93
N SER A 62 4.84 4.44 41.11
CA SER A 62 3.43 4.02 41.07
C SER A 62 2.68 4.58 42.29
N PRO A 63 1.34 4.68 42.26
CA PRO A 63 0.53 3.51 42.64
C PRO A 63 -0.77 3.32 41.84
N ASP A 64 -1.22 2.07 41.85
CA ASP A 64 -2.59 1.56 41.94
C ASP A 64 -3.74 2.44 41.45
N VAL A 65 -4.41 1.99 40.39
CA VAL A 65 -5.85 2.20 40.24
C VAL A 65 -6.51 0.88 39.85
N HIS A 66 -7.31 0.39 40.79
CA HIS A 66 -8.27 -0.70 40.65
C HIS A 66 -9.12 -0.55 39.38
N PHE A 67 -9.23 -1.63 38.60
CA PHE A 67 -10.28 -1.79 37.60
C PHE A 67 -11.62 -1.94 38.31
N HIS A 68 -12.51 -0.96 38.12
CA HIS A 68 -13.93 -1.17 38.35
C HIS A 68 -14.49 -2.00 37.19
N SER A 69 -15.08 -3.15 37.51
CA SER A 69 -15.96 -3.90 36.61
C SER A 69 -17.02 -2.97 36.03
N CYS A 70 -16.99 -2.75 34.72
CA CYS A 70 -18.07 -2.10 34.00
C CYS A 70 -18.76 -3.13 33.09
N LEU A 71 -19.88 -3.62 33.64
CA LEU A 71 -21.12 -4.02 32.99
C LEU A 71 -21.08 -4.20 31.46
N LEU A 72 -21.34 -5.45 31.07
CA LEU A 72 -21.82 -5.87 29.77
C LEU A 72 -22.95 -4.94 29.28
N TYR A 73 -22.68 -4.15 28.24
CA TYR A 73 -23.74 -3.54 27.45
C TYR A 73 -23.89 -4.34 26.15
N ARG A 74 -24.79 -5.33 26.18
CA ARG A 74 -25.37 -5.93 24.97
C ARG A 74 -26.39 -4.94 24.42
N SER A 75 -26.05 -4.20 23.39
CA SER A 75 -27.07 -3.52 22.58
C SER A 75 -27.66 -4.54 21.61
N LEU A 76 -28.80 -5.12 21.98
CA LEU A 76 -29.77 -5.69 21.06
C LEU A 76 -30.60 -4.53 20.52
N VAL A 77 -30.40 -4.15 19.26
CA VAL A 77 -31.38 -3.37 18.50
C VAL A 77 -31.91 -4.29 17.40
N PRO A 78 -33.23 -4.58 17.37
CA PRO A 78 -33.84 -5.35 16.30
C PRO A 78 -34.06 -4.43 15.09
N LEU A 79 -33.65 -4.91 13.92
CA LEU A 79 -34.07 -4.37 12.62
C LEU A 79 -35.55 -4.71 12.41
N GLN A 80 -36.44 -3.85 12.91
CA GLN A 80 -37.79 -3.70 12.38
C GLN A 80 -37.73 -2.57 11.35
N ASP A 81 -37.65 -2.94 10.07
CA ASP A 81 -38.11 -2.13 8.93
C ASP A 81 -37.99 -2.98 7.66
N LEU A 82 -38.82 -4.01 7.56
CA LEU A 82 -39.10 -4.74 6.32
C LEU A 82 -40.41 -5.55 6.43
N GLU A 83 -41.47 -4.93 6.95
CA GLU A 83 -42.80 -5.57 7.08
C GLU A 83 -43.97 -4.72 6.54
N VAL A 84 -43.72 -3.80 5.60
CA VAL A 84 -44.78 -2.90 5.08
C VAL A 84 -45.08 -3.09 3.57
N LEU A 85 -44.67 -4.18 2.94
CA LEU A 85 -45.06 -4.46 1.53
C LEU A 85 -45.65 -5.85 1.26
N ALA A 86 -46.13 -6.55 2.29
CA ALA A 86 -46.75 -7.87 2.14
C ALA A 86 -48.25 -7.92 2.47
N ALA A 87 -48.92 -6.77 2.56
CA ALA A 87 -50.36 -6.70 2.76
C ALA A 87 -50.95 -5.77 1.70
N LEU A 88 -51.40 -6.37 0.60
CA LEU A 88 -52.49 -5.94 -0.31
C LEU A 88 -52.23 -6.57 -1.69
N GLN A 89 -52.61 -7.84 -1.89
CA GLN A 89 -53.26 -8.16 -3.15
C GLN A 89 -54.17 -9.37 -3.04
N ASP A 90 -55.43 -9.10 -3.35
CA ASP A 90 -56.58 -9.98 -3.42
C ASP A 90 -56.35 -11.25 -4.24
N GLU A 91 -57.05 -12.29 -3.81
CA GLU A 91 -57.41 -13.44 -4.62
C GLU A 91 -58.18 -12.99 -5.87
N ASP A 92 -57.57 -13.11 -7.04
CA ASP A 92 -58.17 -13.74 -8.21
C ASP A 92 -57.17 -13.77 -9.36
N MET A 93 -57.36 -14.69 -10.31
CA MET A 93 -56.59 -14.89 -11.57
C MET A 93 -55.60 -16.07 -11.57
N ALA A 94 -56.04 -17.22 -11.07
CA ALA A 94 -55.61 -18.50 -11.62
C ALA A 94 -56.43 -18.80 -12.89
N ARG A 95 -55.86 -18.53 -14.08
CA ARG A 95 -56.03 -19.28 -15.36
C ARG A 95 -55.60 -18.42 -16.56
N GLY A 96 -54.36 -18.62 -17.01
CA GLY A 96 -53.86 -18.12 -18.29
C GLY A 96 -52.45 -18.63 -18.57
N PRO A 97 -52.15 -19.21 -19.75
CA PRO A 97 -50.82 -19.75 -20.08
C PRO A 97 -49.69 -18.69 -20.06
N ASP A 98 -50.05 -17.41 -20.06
CA ASP A 98 -49.13 -16.27 -20.16
C ASP A 98 -48.58 -15.78 -18.81
N SER A 99 -49.07 -16.31 -17.68
CA SER A 99 -48.57 -15.92 -16.34
C SER A 99 -47.24 -16.59 -16.00
N ALA A 100 -47.00 -17.81 -16.48
CA ALA A 100 -45.80 -18.59 -16.18
C ALA A 100 -44.51 -17.91 -16.65
N TRP A 101 -44.54 -17.25 -17.82
CA TRP A 101 -43.39 -16.53 -18.37
C TRP A 101 -43.06 -15.25 -17.59
N ARG A 102 -44.07 -14.57 -17.02
CA ARG A 102 -43.88 -13.40 -16.15
C ARG A 102 -43.31 -13.78 -14.78
N TRP A 103 -43.76 -14.90 -14.22
CA TRP A 103 -43.19 -15.43 -12.97
C TRP A 103 -41.78 -15.97 -13.15
N ALA A 104 -41.49 -16.61 -14.29
CA ALA A 104 -40.15 -17.05 -14.64
C ALA A 104 -39.17 -15.87 -14.82
N THR A 105 -39.61 -14.78 -15.47
CA THR A 105 -38.77 -13.57 -15.63
C THR A 105 -38.55 -12.83 -14.31
N LEU A 106 -39.55 -12.74 -13.43
CA LEU A 106 -39.39 -12.19 -12.08
C LEU A 106 -38.49 -13.05 -11.19
N ALA A 107 -38.59 -14.37 -11.27
CA ALA A 107 -37.71 -15.29 -10.54
C ALA A 107 -36.25 -15.22 -11.05
N VAL A 108 -36.05 -15.09 -12.37
CA VAL A 108 -34.72 -14.87 -12.97
C VAL A 108 -34.16 -13.49 -12.59
N LEU A 109 -34.98 -12.43 -12.53
CA LEU A 109 -34.57 -11.11 -12.04
C LEU A 109 -34.24 -11.11 -10.54
N ALA A 110 -34.97 -11.87 -9.72
CA ALA A 110 -34.67 -12.05 -8.30
C ALA A 110 -33.40 -12.90 -8.06
N ALA A 111 -33.15 -13.91 -8.91
CA ALA A 111 -31.93 -14.71 -8.89
C ALA A 111 -30.71 -13.93 -9.42
N LEU A 112 -30.89 -13.02 -10.39
CA LEU A 112 -29.85 -12.11 -10.87
C LEU A 112 -29.58 -10.95 -9.89
N GLY A 113 -30.58 -10.57 -9.08
CA GLY A 113 -30.47 -9.53 -8.05
C GLY A 113 -29.81 -9.98 -6.74
N THR A 114 -29.48 -11.28 -6.61
CA THR A 114 -28.83 -11.87 -5.43
C THR A 114 -27.44 -12.40 -5.77
N ALA A 115 -26.69 -11.67 -6.60
CA ALA A 115 -25.24 -11.64 -6.41
C ALA A 115 -24.99 -10.99 -5.05
N VAL A 116 -25.12 -11.78 -3.97
CA VAL A 116 -24.51 -11.48 -2.69
C VAL A 116 -23.05 -11.32 -3.03
N THR A 117 -22.59 -10.07 -3.16
CA THR A 117 -21.17 -9.78 -3.05
C THR A 117 -20.83 -10.24 -1.65
N THR A 118 -20.29 -11.45 -1.54
CA THR A 118 -19.74 -11.95 -0.29
C THR A 118 -18.60 -10.98 0.01
N THR A 119 -18.91 -9.98 0.84
CA THR A 119 -17.92 -9.02 1.32
C THR A 119 -16.97 -9.84 2.15
N THR A 120 -15.88 -10.24 1.50
CA THR A 120 -14.87 -11.07 2.12
C THR A 120 -14.19 -10.18 3.14
N ASN A 121 -14.25 -10.56 4.41
CA ASN A 121 -13.58 -9.80 5.46
C ASN A 121 -12.09 -9.67 5.10
N PRO A 122 -11.44 -8.55 5.41
CA PRO A 122 -10.02 -8.40 5.18
C PRO A 122 -9.20 -9.19 6.21
N GLY A 123 -8.09 -9.80 5.79
CA GLY A 123 -7.09 -10.34 6.72
C GLY A 123 -6.25 -9.25 7.39
N ILE A 124 -6.06 -8.12 6.70
CA ILE A 124 -5.36 -6.93 7.24
C ILE A 124 -6.16 -5.67 6.89
N VAL A 125 -6.30 -4.75 7.85
CA VAL A 125 -6.84 -3.41 7.60
C VAL A 125 -5.78 -2.36 7.91
N ALA A 126 -5.48 -1.52 6.92
CA ALA A 126 -4.56 -0.39 7.06
C ALA A 126 -5.35 0.92 7.15
N ARG A 127 -5.34 1.55 8.31
CA ARG A 127 -6.02 2.83 8.55
C ARG A 127 -5.05 3.99 8.49
N VAL A 128 -5.29 4.95 7.61
CA VAL A 128 -4.59 6.23 7.56
C VAL A 128 -5.47 7.30 8.20
N THR A 129 -4.99 7.93 9.26
CA THR A 129 -5.73 8.99 9.97
C THR A 129 -5.56 10.35 9.28
N GLN A 130 -6.32 11.35 9.71
CA GLN A 130 -6.10 12.74 9.29
C GLN A 130 -4.63 13.17 9.44
N LYS A 131 -3.93 12.77 10.51
CA LYS A 131 -2.50 13.07 10.71
C LYS A 131 -1.61 12.45 9.62
N GLY A 132 -1.94 11.23 9.17
CA GLY A 132 -1.27 10.58 8.05
C GLY A 132 -1.57 11.27 6.71
N LEU A 133 -2.83 11.69 6.50
CA LEU A 133 -3.24 12.43 5.31
C LEU A 133 -2.62 13.83 5.24
N ASP A 134 -2.43 14.51 6.37
CA ASP A 134 -1.74 15.79 6.46
C ASP A 134 -0.27 15.64 6.04
N TYR A 135 0.40 14.57 6.50
CA TYR A 135 1.77 14.26 6.07
C TYR A 135 1.83 13.95 4.57
N ALA A 136 0.90 13.15 4.05
CA ALA A 136 0.82 12.86 2.62
C ALA A 136 0.56 14.14 1.79
N CYS A 137 -0.27 15.06 2.30
CA CYS A 137 -0.55 16.34 1.69
C CYS A 137 0.72 17.19 1.57
N GLN A 138 1.52 17.28 2.63
CA GLN A 138 2.79 18.01 2.62
C GLN A 138 3.75 17.50 1.53
N GLN A 139 3.87 16.19 1.38
CA GLN A 139 4.74 15.60 0.35
C GLN A 139 4.17 15.79 -1.07
N GLY A 140 2.86 15.61 -1.24
CA GLY A 140 2.19 15.75 -2.52
C GLY A 140 2.23 17.19 -3.06
N VAL A 141 2.05 18.18 -2.19
CA VAL A 141 2.02 19.62 -2.55
C VAL A 141 3.36 20.11 -3.08
N VAL A 142 4.49 19.61 -2.55
CA VAL A 142 5.83 19.93 -3.09
C VAL A 142 5.97 19.46 -4.53
N THR A 143 5.45 18.27 -4.85
CA THR A 143 5.47 17.73 -6.22
C THR A 143 4.53 18.53 -7.12
N LEU A 144 3.32 18.81 -6.66
CA LEU A 144 2.33 19.60 -7.40
C LEU A 144 2.83 21.02 -7.70
N GLN A 145 3.50 21.67 -6.74
CA GLN A 145 4.08 22.99 -6.92
C GLN A 145 5.05 23.02 -8.11
N LYS A 146 5.95 22.02 -8.20
CA LYS A 146 6.92 21.91 -9.30
C LYS A 146 6.25 21.73 -10.66
N GLU A 147 5.13 21.02 -10.73
CA GLU A 147 4.38 20.86 -11.98
C GLU A 147 3.60 22.14 -12.35
N LEU A 148 3.05 22.85 -11.35
CA LEU A 148 2.34 24.12 -11.58
C LEU A 148 3.28 25.24 -12.04
N GLU A 149 4.54 25.25 -11.62
CA GLU A 149 5.56 26.20 -12.08
C GLU A 149 5.88 26.05 -13.59
N LYS A 150 5.55 24.90 -14.21
CA LYS A 150 5.75 24.64 -15.63
C LYS A 150 4.59 25.11 -16.52
N ILE A 151 3.52 25.68 -15.94
CA ILE A 151 2.37 26.16 -16.72
C ILE A 151 2.82 27.20 -17.74
N THR A 152 2.42 26.97 -18.99
CA THR A 152 2.61 27.93 -20.08
C THR A 152 1.39 28.84 -20.22
N ILE A 153 1.61 30.14 -20.06
CA ILE A 153 0.56 31.15 -20.12
C ILE A 153 0.45 31.67 -21.55
N PRO A 154 -0.76 31.69 -22.16
CA PRO A 154 -0.92 32.11 -23.54
C PRO A 154 -0.62 33.60 -23.74
N THR A 155 -0.34 33.97 -24.98
CA THR A 155 -0.16 35.37 -25.37
C THR A 155 -1.52 36.04 -25.57
N PHE A 156 -1.71 37.21 -24.96
CA PHE A 156 -2.93 38.00 -25.11
C PHE A 156 -2.67 39.20 -26.02
N SER A 157 -3.38 39.26 -27.14
CA SER A 157 -3.24 40.36 -28.09
C SER A 157 -4.60 40.85 -28.58
N GLY A 158 -4.66 42.10 -29.02
CA GLY A 158 -5.92 42.69 -29.47
C GLY A 158 -5.77 44.14 -29.91
N SER A 159 -6.91 44.79 -30.08
CA SER A 159 -6.99 46.22 -30.40
C SER A 159 -7.60 47.02 -29.25
N PHE A 160 -7.12 48.25 -29.08
CA PHE A 160 -7.67 49.19 -28.12
C PHE A 160 -8.16 50.46 -28.82
N LYS A 161 -9.20 51.07 -28.27
CA LYS A 161 -9.69 52.39 -28.65
C LYS A 161 -9.89 53.20 -27.38
N ILE A 162 -9.01 54.15 -27.11
CA ILE A 162 -9.03 54.99 -25.91
C ILE A 162 -9.32 56.42 -26.34
N LYS A 163 -10.23 57.12 -25.64
CA LYS A 163 -10.77 58.43 -26.05
C LYS A 163 -9.68 59.46 -26.40
N TYR A 164 -8.63 59.53 -25.59
CA TYR A 164 -7.51 60.47 -25.76
C TYR A 164 -6.31 59.87 -26.52
N LEU A 165 -6.19 58.54 -26.59
CA LEU A 165 -5.06 57.84 -27.22
C LEU A 165 -5.36 57.33 -28.65
N GLY A 166 -6.62 57.31 -29.08
CA GLY A 166 -7.03 56.78 -30.39
C GLY A 166 -7.05 55.25 -30.47
N LYS A 167 -7.00 54.71 -31.70
CA LYS A 167 -6.98 53.26 -31.97
C LYS A 167 -5.54 52.73 -32.04
N GLY A 168 -5.30 51.55 -31.51
CA GLY A 168 -3.99 50.87 -31.57
C GLY A 168 -4.10 49.37 -31.34
N LYS A 169 -2.95 48.67 -31.37
CA LYS A 169 -2.83 47.24 -31.08
C LYS A 169 -1.99 47.03 -29.82
N TYR A 170 -2.32 46.02 -29.02
CA TYR A 170 -1.55 45.61 -27.84
C TYR A 170 -1.22 44.12 -27.91
N CYS A 171 -0.15 43.72 -27.22
CA CYS A 171 0.28 42.33 -27.08
C CYS A 171 1.00 42.14 -25.74
N PHE A 172 0.53 41.22 -24.91
CA PHE A 172 1.15 40.76 -23.67
C PHE A 172 1.62 39.32 -23.89
N SER A 173 2.93 39.09 -23.83
CA SER A 173 3.58 37.86 -24.28
C SER A 173 4.76 37.49 -23.39
N SER A 174 5.33 36.30 -23.64
CA SER A 174 6.52 35.81 -22.91
C SER A 174 6.31 35.79 -21.39
N MET A 175 5.13 35.34 -20.95
CA MET A 175 4.78 35.24 -19.54
C MET A 175 5.41 33.98 -18.95
N VAL A 176 6.22 34.15 -17.91
CA VAL A 176 6.95 33.09 -17.22
C VAL A 176 6.66 33.17 -15.73
N ILE A 177 6.19 32.07 -15.15
CA ILE A 177 5.99 31.94 -13.71
C ILE A 177 7.36 32.01 -13.03
N GLN A 178 7.50 32.92 -12.07
CA GLN A 178 8.70 33.09 -11.26
C GLN A 178 8.64 32.29 -9.95
N GLY A 179 7.43 31.98 -9.48
CA GLY A 179 7.21 31.14 -8.32
C GLY A 179 5.73 30.93 -8.05
N PHE A 180 5.43 29.77 -7.46
CA PHE A 180 4.07 29.38 -7.06
C PHE A 180 4.09 29.05 -5.57
N SER A 181 3.31 29.77 -4.75
CA SER A 181 3.19 29.49 -3.32
C SER A 181 1.87 28.79 -3.01
N LEU A 182 1.95 27.68 -2.28
CA LEU A 182 0.82 26.86 -1.82
C LEU A 182 0.81 26.78 -0.28
N PRO A 183 0.52 27.87 0.45
CA PRO A 183 0.79 27.94 1.88
C PRO A 183 -0.18 27.12 2.74
N ASN A 184 -1.45 27.00 2.34
CA ASN A 184 -2.47 26.29 3.12
C ASN A 184 -3.05 25.16 2.27
N SER A 185 -2.56 23.94 2.47
CA SER A 185 -3.02 22.74 1.79
C SER A 185 -3.51 21.70 2.78
N GLN A 186 -4.62 21.05 2.48
CA GLN A 186 -5.19 19.98 3.30
C GLN A 186 -5.78 18.89 2.41
N ILE A 187 -5.66 17.64 2.84
CA ILE A 187 -6.40 16.51 2.28
C ILE A 187 -7.36 16.03 3.36
N ARG A 188 -8.64 15.90 3.05
CA ARG A 188 -9.64 15.36 3.99
C ARG A 188 -10.35 14.16 3.39
N PRO A 189 -10.70 13.15 4.20
CA PRO A 189 -11.64 12.12 3.81
C PRO A 189 -12.98 12.70 3.36
N SER A 190 -13.58 12.11 2.32
CA SER A 190 -14.94 12.39 1.86
C SER A 190 -15.72 11.06 1.84
N PRO A 191 -16.61 10.82 2.83
CA PRO A 191 -17.39 9.58 2.89
C PRO A 191 -18.10 9.27 1.58
N GLY A 192 -17.88 8.07 1.03
CA GLY A 192 -18.48 7.61 -0.23
C GLY A 192 -17.85 8.16 -1.52
N GLU A 193 -16.96 9.16 -1.44
CA GLU A 193 -16.36 9.79 -2.63
C GLU A 193 -14.83 9.60 -2.72
N GLY A 194 -14.14 9.42 -1.59
CA GLY A 194 -12.69 9.24 -1.52
C GLY A 194 -12.00 10.31 -0.68
N LEU A 195 -11.14 11.13 -1.29
CA LEU A 195 -10.42 12.21 -0.61
C LEU A 195 -10.67 13.54 -1.31
N ASN A 196 -10.65 14.64 -0.56
CA ASN A 196 -10.75 16.00 -1.07
C ASN A 196 -9.47 16.77 -0.78
N LEU A 197 -8.78 17.20 -1.84
CA LEU A 197 -7.66 18.14 -1.76
C LEU A 197 -8.19 19.57 -1.78
N ALA A 198 -7.84 20.37 -0.79
CA ALA A 198 -8.14 21.80 -0.74
C ALA A 198 -6.87 22.62 -0.52
N ILE A 199 -6.63 23.59 -1.40
CA ILE A 199 -5.53 24.55 -1.29
C ILE A 199 -6.13 25.95 -1.24
N ARG A 200 -5.74 26.76 -0.25
CA ARG A 200 -6.27 28.10 0.01
C ARG A 200 -5.16 29.14 0.06
N ASN A 201 -5.51 30.36 -0.35
CA ASN A 201 -4.62 31.52 -0.34
C ASN A 201 -3.29 31.28 -1.09
N ALA A 202 -3.35 30.51 -2.18
CA ALA A 202 -2.20 30.35 -3.05
C ALA A 202 -1.94 31.62 -3.85
N SER A 203 -0.68 31.81 -4.28
CA SER A 203 -0.26 32.99 -5.03
C SER A 203 0.76 32.65 -6.11
N ILE A 204 0.68 33.34 -7.25
CA ILE A 204 1.59 33.14 -8.38
C ILE A 204 2.19 34.48 -8.78
N ASN A 205 3.52 34.51 -8.91
CA ASN A 205 4.22 35.66 -9.47
C ASN A 205 4.66 35.35 -10.90
N ILE A 206 4.32 36.23 -11.83
CA ILE A 206 4.58 36.05 -13.27
C ILE A 206 5.31 37.27 -13.79
N ARG A 207 6.33 37.07 -14.62
CA ARG A 207 7.01 38.14 -15.35
C ARG A 207 6.73 38.00 -16.83
N GLY A 208 6.42 39.12 -17.50
CA GLY A 208 6.13 39.13 -18.93
C GLY A 208 6.61 40.37 -19.66
N LYS A 209 6.33 40.41 -20.97
CA LYS A 209 6.66 41.53 -21.87
C LYS A 209 5.41 42.03 -22.55
N TRP A 210 5.26 43.35 -22.63
CA TRP A 210 4.17 43.99 -23.37
C TRP A 210 4.69 44.77 -24.56
N LYS A 211 3.86 44.88 -25.59
CA LYS A 211 4.08 45.70 -26.79
C LYS A 211 2.79 46.44 -27.13
N ALA A 212 2.88 47.72 -27.45
CA ALA A 212 1.76 48.51 -27.97
C ALA A 212 2.18 49.23 -29.26
N ARG A 213 1.29 49.28 -30.25
CA ARG A 213 1.54 49.93 -31.53
C ARG A 213 0.40 50.85 -31.91
N LYS A 214 0.72 52.09 -32.28
CA LYS A 214 -0.19 53.08 -32.85
C LYS A 214 0.49 53.77 -34.03
N ASN A 215 -0.06 53.62 -35.23
CA ASN A 215 0.55 54.10 -36.49
C ASN A 215 2.04 53.69 -36.58
N PHE A 216 2.95 54.67 -36.52
CA PHE A 216 4.40 54.48 -36.56
C PHE A 216 5.05 54.31 -35.17
N ILE A 217 4.33 54.64 -34.08
CA ILE A 217 4.84 54.56 -32.71
C ILE A 217 4.73 53.11 -32.20
N LYS A 218 5.85 52.56 -31.76
CA LYS A 218 5.94 51.24 -31.12
C LYS A 218 6.50 51.44 -29.71
N LEU A 219 5.75 50.99 -28.71
CA LEU A 219 6.16 50.96 -27.32
C LEU A 219 6.30 49.51 -26.87
N SER A 220 7.26 49.25 -25.99
CA SER A 220 7.45 47.93 -25.38
C SER A 220 8.04 48.06 -24.00
N GLY A 221 7.74 47.10 -23.13
CA GLY A 221 8.30 47.06 -21.79
C GLY A 221 8.10 45.70 -21.12
N LYS A 222 8.50 45.62 -19.86
CA LYS A 222 8.25 44.47 -18.99
C LYS A 222 7.09 44.78 -18.06
N PHE A 223 6.43 43.73 -17.58
CA PHE A 223 5.45 43.83 -16.52
C PHE A 223 5.60 42.64 -15.58
N ASP A 224 5.21 42.85 -14.33
CA ASP A 224 5.08 41.79 -13.33
C ASP A 224 3.59 41.65 -12.97
N LEU A 225 3.10 40.42 -12.93
CA LEU A 225 1.75 40.07 -12.49
C LEU A 225 1.85 39.30 -11.18
N SER A 226 0.98 39.63 -10.24
CA SER A 226 0.73 38.83 -9.04
C SER A 226 -0.71 38.35 -9.06
N VAL A 227 -0.90 37.04 -9.04
CA VAL A 227 -2.21 36.40 -8.92
C VAL A 227 -2.34 35.96 -7.47
N GLU A 228 -3.31 36.52 -6.76
CA GLU A 228 -3.44 36.39 -5.31
C GLU A 228 -4.78 35.73 -4.93
N GLY A 229 -4.79 35.03 -3.79
CA GLY A 229 -6.00 34.43 -3.23
C GLY A 229 -6.56 33.30 -4.09
N ILE A 230 -5.68 32.44 -4.61
CA ILE A 230 -6.09 31.27 -5.39
C ILE A 230 -6.60 30.20 -4.44
N SER A 231 -7.77 29.63 -4.75
CA SER A 231 -8.32 28.45 -4.08
C SER A 231 -8.50 27.32 -5.08
N ILE A 232 -7.98 26.14 -4.75
CA ILE A 232 -8.08 24.92 -5.58
C ILE A 232 -8.81 23.87 -4.75
N LEU A 233 -9.84 23.24 -5.33
CA LEU A 233 -10.56 22.12 -4.74
C LEU A 233 -10.56 20.98 -5.76
N ALA A 234 -10.03 19.82 -5.38
CA ALA A 234 -10.00 18.64 -6.25
C ALA A 234 -10.49 17.40 -5.49
N GLY A 235 -11.40 16.65 -6.11
CA GLY A 235 -11.86 15.35 -5.63
C GLY A 235 -10.95 14.25 -6.15
N LEU A 236 -10.43 13.43 -5.24
CA LEU A 236 -9.59 12.28 -5.52
C LEU A 236 -10.39 11.02 -5.22
N LYS A 237 -10.83 10.33 -6.28
CA LYS A 237 -11.57 9.08 -6.15
C LYS A 237 -10.59 7.92 -6.04
N LEU A 238 -10.68 7.21 -4.92
CA LEU A 238 -9.92 5.99 -4.67
C LEU A 238 -10.74 4.78 -5.09
N GLY A 239 -10.08 3.85 -5.77
CA GLY A 239 -10.66 2.61 -6.26
C GLY A 239 -9.68 1.46 -6.10
N TYR A 240 -10.03 0.35 -6.73
CA TYR A 240 -9.15 -0.79 -6.91
C TYR A 240 -9.42 -1.42 -8.27
N ASP A 241 -8.40 -2.07 -8.81
CA ASP A 241 -8.50 -2.89 -10.00
C ASP A 241 -8.62 -4.36 -9.57
N PRO A 242 -9.75 -5.05 -9.81
CA PRO A 242 -9.95 -6.45 -9.42
C PRO A 242 -8.97 -7.41 -10.10
N ASP A 243 -8.49 -7.09 -11.31
CA ASP A 243 -7.63 -7.99 -12.08
C ASP A 243 -6.20 -7.97 -11.54
N SER A 244 -5.70 -6.78 -11.20
CA SER A 244 -4.33 -6.60 -10.70
C SER A 244 -4.23 -6.56 -9.17
N GLY A 245 -5.34 -6.34 -8.46
CA GLY A 245 -5.40 -6.19 -7.00
C GLY A 245 -4.86 -4.85 -6.48
N HIS A 246 -4.41 -3.96 -7.36
CA HIS A 246 -3.85 -2.65 -7.02
C HIS A 246 -4.93 -1.62 -6.67
N SER A 247 -4.56 -0.65 -5.83
CA SER A 247 -5.38 0.54 -5.61
C SER A 247 -5.24 1.51 -6.79
N THR A 248 -6.34 2.18 -7.13
CA THR A 248 -6.36 3.22 -8.16
C THR A 248 -6.77 4.57 -7.56
N VAL A 249 -6.27 5.65 -8.14
CA VAL A 249 -6.57 7.02 -7.76
C VAL A 249 -6.77 7.86 -9.00
N THR A 250 -7.90 8.56 -9.06
CA THR A 250 -8.25 9.43 -10.18
C THR A 250 -8.75 10.78 -9.67
N CYS A 251 -8.55 11.83 -10.46
CA CYS A 251 -9.11 13.14 -10.17
C CYS A 251 -10.55 13.18 -10.73
N SER A 252 -11.55 13.05 -9.86
CA SER A 252 -12.97 13.02 -10.26
C SER A 252 -13.50 14.41 -10.59
N SER A 253 -12.98 15.44 -9.92
CA SER A 253 -13.34 16.83 -10.14
C SER A 253 -12.17 17.74 -9.81
N CYS A 254 -12.11 18.90 -10.46
CA CYS A 254 -11.25 19.99 -10.07
C CYS A 254 -11.95 21.33 -10.33
N SER A 255 -11.89 22.21 -9.35
CA SER A 255 -12.28 23.61 -9.48
C SER A 255 -11.18 24.50 -8.92
N SER A 256 -10.99 25.65 -9.55
CA SER A 256 -10.06 26.66 -9.09
C SER A 256 -10.74 28.03 -9.18
N HIS A 257 -10.38 28.93 -8.27
CA HIS A 257 -10.89 30.29 -8.24
C HIS A 257 -9.76 31.25 -7.90
N ILE A 258 -9.77 32.44 -8.51
CA ILE A 258 -8.76 33.48 -8.35
C ILE A 258 -9.45 34.71 -7.78
N ASN A 259 -8.98 35.20 -6.63
CA ASN A 259 -9.56 36.39 -6.00
C ASN A 259 -9.13 37.69 -6.70
N ALA A 260 -7.83 37.86 -6.96
CA ALA A 260 -7.32 39.11 -7.52
C ALA A 260 -6.13 38.90 -8.46
N VAL A 261 -6.04 39.75 -9.49
CA VAL A 261 -4.89 39.84 -10.38
C VAL A 261 -4.35 41.27 -10.35
N ARG A 262 -3.10 41.43 -9.92
CA ARG A 262 -2.43 42.73 -9.81
C ARG A 262 -1.32 42.84 -10.83
N ILE A 263 -1.38 43.87 -11.67
CA ILE A 263 -0.34 44.16 -12.66
C ILE A 263 0.51 45.34 -12.23
N ARG A 264 1.84 45.19 -12.34
CA ARG A 264 2.83 46.25 -12.16
C ARG A 264 3.60 46.43 -13.46
N ILE A 265 3.64 47.67 -13.94
CA ILE A 265 4.35 48.03 -15.17
C ILE A 265 5.34 49.14 -14.80
N SER A 266 6.61 48.95 -15.10
CA SER A 266 7.65 49.95 -14.82
C SER A 266 7.45 51.19 -15.71
N GLY A 267 7.21 52.35 -15.10
CA GLY A 267 7.03 53.64 -15.77
C GLY A 267 5.79 54.40 -15.28
N SER A 268 5.98 55.60 -14.72
CA SER A 268 4.94 56.41 -14.05
C SER A 268 3.82 56.91 -14.98
N SER A 269 4.00 56.88 -16.30
CA SER A 269 3.06 57.44 -17.29
C SER A 269 2.17 56.41 -18.02
N LEU A 270 2.16 55.14 -17.60
CA LEU A 270 1.51 54.03 -18.31
C LEU A 270 0.16 53.55 -17.72
N GLY A 271 -0.53 54.38 -16.93
CA GLY A 271 -1.79 54.01 -16.28
C GLY A 271 -2.90 53.53 -17.25
N TRP A 272 -2.91 54.03 -18.49
CA TRP A 272 -3.87 53.58 -19.52
C TRP A 272 -3.71 52.09 -19.88
N LEU A 273 -2.50 51.55 -19.77
CA LEU A 273 -2.18 50.15 -20.11
C LEU A 273 -2.66 49.21 -19.01
N ILE A 274 -2.56 49.64 -17.74
CA ILE A 274 -3.14 48.95 -16.58
C ILE A 274 -4.66 48.89 -16.75
N GLN A 275 -5.31 50.00 -17.08
CA GLN A 275 -6.76 50.03 -17.31
C GLN A 275 -7.20 49.15 -18.49
N LEU A 276 -6.40 49.10 -19.56
CA LEU A 276 -6.63 48.21 -20.69
C LEU A 276 -6.56 46.74 -20.26
N PHE A 277 -5.55 46.37 -19.48
CA PHE A 277 -5.37 45.02 -18.96
C PHE A 277 -6.61 44.56 -18.18
N HIS A 278 -7.06 45.35 -17.20
CA HIS A 278 -8.25 45.04 -16.40
C HIS A 278 -9.51 44.89 -17.28
N LYS A 279 -9.71 45.77 -18.27
CA LYS A 279 -10.92 45.75 -19.11
C LYS A 279 -10.95 44.66 -20.18
N ARG A 280 -9.80 44.13 -20.61
CA ARG A 280 -9.70 43.29 -21.82
C ARG A 280 -9.01 41.95 -21.61
N ILE A 281 -8.15 41.83 -20.63
CA ILE A 281 -7.26 40.67 -20.46
C ILE A 281 -7.56 39.94 -19.15
N GLU A 282 -7.84 40.66 -18.07
CA GLU A 282 -7.93 40.08 -16.72
C GLU A 282 -8.85 38.85 -16.64
N SER A 283 -10.11 38.93 -17.07
CA SER A 283 -11.03 37.77 -16.99
C SER A 283 -10.59 36.61 -17.88
N SER A 284 -10.06 36.90 -19.08
CA SER A 284 -9.56 35.87 -19.99
C SER A 284 -8.31 35.19 -19.43
N LEU A 285 -7.43 35.95 -18.77
CA LEU A 285 -6.28 35.42 -18.04
C LEU A 285 -6.72 34.58 -16.84
N GLN A 286 -7.67 35.06 -16.03
CA GLN A 286 -8.21 34.30 -14.90
C GLN A 286 -8.79 32.96 -15.33
N ASN A 287 -9.59 32.96 -16.41
CA ASN A 287 -10.18 31.73 -16.96
C ASN A 287 -9.11 30.78 -17.50
N ALA A 288 -8.14 31.29 -18.26
CA ALA A 288 -7.03 30.49 -18.79
C ALA A 288 -6.18 29.89 -17.67
N MET A 289 -5.85 30.66 -16.64
CA MET A 289 -5.07 30.20 -15.48
C MET A 289 -5.84 29.16 -14.67
N THR A 290 -7.11 29.41 -14.38
CA THR A 290 -7.99 28.48 -13.65
C THR A 290 -8.09 27.13 -14.38
N SER A 291 -8.30 27.16 -15.69
CA SER A 291 -8.33 25.95 -16.52
C SER A 291 -6.99 25.22 -16.50
N LYS A 292 -5.87 25.92 -16.67
CA LYS A 292 -4.52 25.31 -16.66
C LYS A 292 -4.12 24.75 -15.30
N ILE A 293 -4.49 25.38 -14.20
CA ILE A 293 -4.26 24.85 -12.85
C ILE A 293 -4.96 23.50 -12.71
N CYS A 294 -6.23 23.39 -13.09
CA CYS A 294 -6.95 22.12 -13.00
C CYS A 294 -6.44 21.06 -13.97
N GLU A 295 -6.02 21.44 -15.18
CA GLU A 295 -5.35 20.52 -16.11
C GLU A 295 -4.07 19.92 -15.50
N VAL A 296 -3.25 20.75 -14.85
CA VAL A 296 -2.02 20.30 -14.16
C VAL A 296 -2.33 19.44 -12.94
N VAL A 297 -3.31 19.81 -12.11
CA VAL A 297 -3.73 18.99 -10.95
C VAL A 297 -4.19 17.61 -11.41
N THR A 298 -5.12 17.56 -12.36
CA THR A 298 -5.66 16.31 -12.91
C THR A 298 -4.55 15.46 -13.53
N SER A 299 -3.71 16.05 -14.39
CA SER A 299 -2.61 15.31 -15.02
C SER A 299 -1.53 14.85 -14.03
N THR A 300 -1.27 15.60 -12.95
CA THR A 300 -0.34 15.18 -11.89
C THR A 300 -0.88 13.96 -11.15
N VAL A 301 -2.19 13.92 -10.88
CA VAL A 301 -2.83 12.72 -10.30
C VAL A 301 -2.62 11.52 -11.21
N SER A 302 -2.95 11.64 -12.51
CA SER A 302 -2.85 10.53 -13.46
C SER A 302 -1.41 10.09 -13.76
N SER A 303 -0.45 11.01 -13.81
CA SER A 303 0.91 10.75 -14.30
C SER A 303 1.96 10.57 -13.21
N LYS A 304 1.66 10.95 -11.97
CA LYS A 304 2.58 10.85 -10.82
C LYS A 304 1.96 10.06 -9.66
N LEU A 305 0.75 10.43 -9.24
CA LEU A 305 0.13 9.82 -8.06
C LEU A 305 -0.36 8.40 -8.34
N GLN A 306 -1.06 8.17 -9.46
CA GLN A 306 -1.52 6.85 -9.85
C GLN A 306 -0.36 5.85 -10.03
N PRO A 307 0.73 6.17 -10.77
CA PRO A 307 1.89 5.29 -10.84
C PRO A 307 2.55 5.01 -9.48
N TYR A 308 2.50 5.95 -8.53
CA TYR A 308 3.00 5.70 -7.17
C TYR A 308 2.15 4.65 -6.45
N PHE A 309 0.82 4.69 -6.59
CA PHE A 309 -0.08 3.67 -6.03
C PHE A 309 0.16 2.28 -6.65
N GLU A 310 0.55 2.23 -7.93
CA GLU A 310 0.94 0.98 -8.62
C GLU A 310 2.26 0.39 -8.07
N THR A 311 3.10 1.17 -7.37
CA THR A 311 4.31 0.63 -6.72
C THR A 311 4.01 -0.09 -5.40
N LEU A 312 2.80 0.06 -4.85
CA LEU A 312 2.43 -0.62 -3.62
C LEU A 312 2.36 -2.14 -3.87
N PRO A 313 2.98 -2.96 -3.00
CA PRO A 313 3.06 -4.39 -3.24
C PRO A 313 1.67 -5.03 -3.09
N VAL A 314 1.19 -5.66 -4.17
CA VAL A 314 0.01 -6.53 -4.12
C VAL A 314 0.38 -7.93 -3.66
N THR A 315 1.51 -8.45 -4.12
CA THR A 315 2.06 -9.70 -3.58
C THR A 315 3.53 -9.50 -3.23
N THR A 316 3.97 -10.09 -2.13
CA THR A 316 5.38 -10.06 -1.70
C THR A 316 5.87 -11.47 -1.44
N LYS A 317 6.91 -11.87 -2.15
CA LYS A 317 7.62 -13.14 -1.87
C LYS A 317 8.40 -12.99 -0.57
N LEU A 318 8.15 -13.87 0.40
CA LEU A 318 8.88 -13.86 1.68
C LEU A 318 10.13 -14.74 1.61
N ASP A 319 9.98 -15.96 1.13
CA ASP A 319 11.07 -16.92 1.04
C ASP A 319 10.89 -17.91 -0.14
N LYS A 320 11.44 -19.12 -0.05
CA LYS A 320 11.32 -20.14 -1.11
C LYS A 320 9.97 -20.89 -1.08
N VAL A 321 9.22 -20.78 0.01
CA VAL A 321 7.98 -21.52 0.26
C VAL A 321 6.77 -20.62 0.06
N ALA A 322 6.78 -19.44 0.68
CA ALA A 322 5.60 -18.61 0.83
C ALA A 322 5.75 -17.19 0.27
N GLY A 323 4.63 -16.66 -0.20
CA GLY A 323 4.41 -15.23 -0.40
C GLY A 323 3.21 -14.74 0.40
N VAL A 324 3.04 -13.42 0.45
CA VAL A 324 1.88 -12.77 1.07
C VAL A 324 1.12 -11.99 0.01
N ASP A 325 -0.19 -12.12 0.02
CA ASP A 325 -1.14 -11.37 -0.79
C ASP A 325 -1.74 -10.22 0.02
N TYR A 326 -1.42 -9.00 -0.40
CA TYR A 326 -1.91 -7.72 0.11
C TYR A 326 -2.88 -7.05 -0.89
N SER A 327 -3.43 -7.77 -1.87
CA SER A 327 -4.46 -7.24 -2.77
C SER A 327 -5.62 -6.62 -1.99
N LEU A 328 -6.19 -5.55 -2.54
CA LEU A 328 -7.41 -4.97 -1.98
C LEU A 328 -8.60 -5.90 -2.22
N VAL A 329 -9.35 -6.19 -1.17
CA VAL A 329 -10.62 -6.95 -1.27
C VAL A 329 -11.83 -6.06 -1.56
N ALA A 330 -11.64 -4.74 -1.46
CA ALA A 330 -12.64 -3.71 -1.74
C ALA A 330 -11.95 -2.36 -1.99
N PRO A 331 -12.64 -1.37 -2.60
CA PRO A 331 -12.12 -0.01 -2.71
C PRO A 331 -11.76 0.57 -1.33
N PRO A 332 -10.71 1.41 -1.22
CA PRO A 332 -10.39 2.09 0.03
C PRO A 332 -11.59 2.90 0.55
N ARG A 333 -11.92 2.72 1.83
CA ARG A 333 -13.09 3.31 2.47
C ARG A 333 -12.72 4.58 3.21
N ALA A 334 -13.14 5.72 2.68
CA ALA A 334 -13.06 7.00 3.39
C ALA A 334 -14.21 7.12 4.39
N THR A 335 -13.90 7.48 5.63
CA THR A 335 -14.85 7.83 6.69
C THR A 335 -14.81 9.35 6.92
N ALA A 336 -15.27 9.84 8.08
CA ALA A 336 -15.20 11.26 8.41
C ALA A 336 -13.77 11.74 8.75
N ASP A 337 -12.94 10.85 9.28
CA ASP A 337 -11.67 11.17 9.94
C ASP A 337 -10.50 10.25 9.54
N ASN A 338 -10.77 9.18 8.80
CA ASN A 338 -9.76 8.24 8.34
C ASN A 338 -10.06 7.65 6.95
N LEU A 339 -9.04 6.99 6.40
CA LEU A 339 -9.08 6.21 5.18
C LEU A 339 -8.64 4.77 5.49
N ASP A 340 -9.53 3.81 5.29
CA ASP A 340 -9.26 2.39 5.52
C ASP A 340 -8.96 1.67 4.20
N GLY A 341 -7.77 1.07 4.09
CA GLY A 341 -7.42 0.08 3.07
C GLY A 341 -7.73 -1.33 3.57
N LEU A 342 -8.56 -2.06 2.83
CA LEU A 342 -9.02 -3.40 3.18
C LEU A 342 -8.21 -4.43 2.39
N LEU A 343 -7.19 -5.02 3.01
CA LEU A 343 -6.22 -5.90 2.36
C LEU A 343 -6.57 -7.37 2.63
N LYS A 344 -6.31 -8.22 1.63
CA LYS A 344 -6.55 -9.66 1.74
C LYS A 344 -5.75 -10.28 2.89
N GLY A 345 -4.48 -9.94 3.01
CA GLY A 345 -3.64 -10.33 4.15
C GLY A 345 -3.56 -11.85 4.31
N GLU A 346 -3.11 -12.54 3.28
CA GLU A 346 -3.13 -14.01 3.18
C GLU A 346 -1.77 -14.54 2.74
N PHE A 347 -1.23 -15.52 3.46
CA PHE A 347 -0.07 -16.28 2.96
C PHE A 347 -0.53 -17.26 1.88
N PHE A 348 0.28 -17.40 0.82
CA PHE A 348 0.07 -18.40 -0.22
C PHE A 348 1.37 -19.14 -0.52
N SER A 349 1.25 -20.41 -0.91
CA SER A 349 2.42 -21.20 -1.34
C SER A 349 2.84 -20.82 -2.76
N LEU A 350 4.16 -20.73 -2.98
CA LEU A 350 4.74 -20.43 -4.29
C LEU A 350 4.72 -21.64 -5.24
N ALA A 351 4.60 -22.86 -4.70
CA ALA A 351 4.56 -24.09 -5.48
C ALA A 351 3.15 -24.39 -6.01
N HIS A 352 2.15 -24.21 -5.16
CA HIS A 352 0.73 -24.39 -5.48
C HIS A 352 -0.12 -23.40 -4.68
N ARG A 353 -0.95 -22.63 -5.38
CA ARG A 353 -1.82 -21.63 -4.77
C ARG A 353 -3.21 -22.22 -4.56
N SER A 354 -3.50 -22.57 -3.31
CA SER A 354 -4.81 -23.04 -2.84
C SER A 354 -5.40 -22.01 -1.85
N PRO A 355 -6.74 -21.81 -1.84
CA PRO A 355 -7.37 -21.01 -0.81
C PRO A 355 -7.31 -21.74 0.53
N PRO A 356 -7.12 -21.02 1.65
CA PRO A 356 -7.15 -21.65 2.96
C PRO A 356 -8.56 -22.17 3.31
N PRO A 357 -8.67 -23.22 4.14
CA PRO A 357 -9.95 -23.86 4.48
C PRO A 357 -10.78 -23.08 5.52
N PHE A 358 -10.41 -21.84 5.82
CA PHE A 358 -11.06 -20.97 6.81
C PHE A 358 -11.14 -19.54 6.26
N ALA A 359 -12.00 -18.71 6.85
CA ALA A 359 -12.25 -17.34 6.40
C ALA A 359 -11.78 -16.31 7.45
N PRO A 360 -11.44 -15.09 7.02
CA PRO A 360 -11.05 -14.03 7.93
C PRO A 360 -12.21 -13.58 8.84
N PRO A 361 -11.96 -13.36 10.15
CA PRO A 361 -12.96 -12.81 11.04
C PRO A 361 -13.22 -11.33 10.74
N PRO A 362 -14.42 -10.80 11.05
CA PRO A 362 -14.65 -9.36 11.04
C PRO A 362 -13.67 -8.64 11.96
N MET A 363 -13.11 -7.52 11.48
CA MET A 363 -12.13 -6.74 12.23
C MET A 363 -12.61 -5.30 12.40
N ALA A 364 -12.52 -4.80 13.63
CA ALA A 364 -12.74 -3.41 13.96
C ALA A 364 -11.45 -2.82 14.55
N LEU A 365 -11.02 -1.68 14.02
CA LEU A 365 -9.93 -0.90 14.61
C LEU A 365 -10.48 0.11 15.62
N PRO A 366 -9.70 0.45 16.66
CA PRO A 366 -10.06 1.49 17.60
C PRO A 366 -10.26 2.83 16.87
N ALA A 367 -11.08 3.70 17.48
CA ALA A 367 -11.32 5.06 17.00
C ALA A 367 -10.20 6.04 17.39
N ASP A 368 -9.02 5.53 17.74
CA ASP A 368 -7.87 6.34 18.11
C ASP A 368 -7.23 7.00 16.88
N HIS A 369 -6.69 8.20 17.10
CA HIS A 369 -6.12 9.04 16.04
C HIS A 369 -4.76 9.67 16.41
N ASP A 370 -4.06 9.16 17.42
CA ASP A 370 -2.77 9.68 17.89
C ASP A 370 -1.60 9.40 16.91
N ARG A 371 -1.73 8.37 16.07
CA ARG A 371 -0.74 7.95 15.06
C ARG A 371 -1.21 8.23 13.64
N MET A 372 -0.25 8.26 12.71
CA MET A 372 -0.52 8.46 11.28
C MET A 372 -1.20 7.25 10.64
N VAL A 373 -0.80 6.05 11.07
CA VAL A 373 -1.25 4.77 10.50
C VAL A 373 -1.51 3.78 11.64
N TYR A 374 -2.56 2.98 11.48
CA TYR A 374 -2.84 1.80 12.30
C TYR A 374 -2.96 0.59 11.38
N LEU A 375 -2.41 -0.54 11.83
CA LEU A 375 -2.53 -1.82 11.15
C LEU A 375 -3.32 -2.77 12.06
N GLY A 376 -4.48 -3.18 11.59
CA GLY A 376 -5.21 -4.30 12.16
C GLY A 376 -4.80 -5.56 11.43
N ILE A 377 -4.27 -6.55 12.15
CA ILE A 377 -3.82 -7.83 11.59
C ILE A 377 -4.62 -8.93 12.27
N SER A 378 -5.39 -9.70 11.50
CA SER A 378 -6.25 -10.75 12.03
C SER A 378 -5.46 -12.01 12.36
N GLU A 379 -6.01 -12.86 13.22
CA GLU A 379 -5.52 -14.23 13.41
C GLU A 379 -5.48 -15.02 12.08
N TYR A 380 -6.37 -14.70 11.14
CA TYR A 380 -6.38 -15.30 9.80
C TYR A 380 -5.04 -15.13 9.07
N PHE A 381 -4.45 -13.94 9.12
CA PHE A 381 -3.14 -13.69 8.50
C PHE A 381 -2.07 -14.66 9.03
N PHE A 382 -2.00 -14.84 10.35
CA PHE A 382 -1.02 -15.74 10.97
C PHE A 382 -1.34 -17.22 10.71
N ASN A 383 -2.62 -17.60 10.77
CA ASN A 383 -3.07 -18.98 10.55
C ASN A 383 -2.85 -19.44 9.10
N THR A 384 -3.00 -18.55 8.11
CA THR A 384 -2.64 -18.87 6.71
C THR A 384 -1.14 -19.11 6.55
N ALA A 385 -0.29 -18.42 7.32
CA ALA A 385 1.15 -18.71 7.34
C ALA A 385 1.42 -20.13 7.86
N GLY A 386 0.85 -20.48 9.01
CA GLY A 386 0.96 -21.81 9.61
C GLY A 386 0.53 -22.92 8.65
N PHE A 387 -0.61 -22.71 7.97
CA PHE A 387 -1.13 -23.61 6.95
C PHE A 387 -0.14 -23.82 5.79
N VAL A 388 0.35 -22.74 5.16
CA VAL A 388 1.26 -22.82 4.01
C VAL A 388 2.58 -23.53 4.36
N TYR A 389 3.19 -23.19 5.50
CA TYR A 389 4.46 -23.83 5.89
C TYR A 389 4.28 -25.29 6.31
N GLN A 390 3.13 -25.65 6.89
CA GLN A 390 2.84 -27.02 7.25
C GLN A 390 2.57 -27.90 6.02
N GLU A 391 1.74 -27.46 5.07
CA GLU A 391 1.50 -28.18 3.81
C GLU A 391 2.78 -28.36 2.98
N ALA A 392 3.68 -27.38 3.02
CA ALA A 392 4.99 -27.46 2.37
C ALA A 392 5.95 -28.44 3.06
N GLY A 393 5.58 -29.01 4.21
CA GLY A 393 6.44 -29.87 5.02
C GLY A 393 7.64 -29.12 5.60
N ALA A 394 7.62 -27.78 5.66
CA ALA A 394 8.73 -26.96 6.12
C ALA A 394 8.88 -26.93 7.65
N LEU A 395 7.81 -27.30 8.38
CA LEU A 395 7.77 -27.37 9.83
C LEU A 395 8.23 -28.75 10.33
N ASN A 396 9.50 -29.10 10.09
CA ASN A 396 10.11 -30.33 10.58
C ASN A 396 11.55 -30.11 11.09
N LEU A 397 12.02 -30.99 11.96
CA LEU A 397 13.35 -30.97 12.55
C LEU A 397 13.82 -32.40 12.85
N THR A 398 15.05 -32.73 12.47
CA THR A 398 15.71 -33.96 12.93
C THR A 398 16.74 -33.62 13.99
N LEU A 399 16.48 -34.00 15.24
CA LEU A 399 17.39 -33.84 16.37
C LEU A 399 18.29 -35.07 16.51
N ARG A 400 19.60 -34.83 16.62
CA ARG A 400 20.64 -35.85 16.83
C ARG A 400 21.44 -35.53 18.10
N ASP A 401 22.13 -36.53 18.64
CA ASP A 401 22.92 -36.40 19.88
C ASP A 401 24.07 -35.38 19.77
N ASP A 402 24.59 -35.16 18.56
CA ASP A 402 25.65 -34.17 18.29
C ASP A 402 25.17 -32.71 18.32
N MET A 403 23.85 -32.49 18.22
CA MET A 403 23.23 -31.18 18.33
C MET A 403 22.98 -30.76 19.78
N ILE A 404 23.11 -31.69 20.73
CA ILE A 404 22.89 -31.43 22.15
C ILE A 404 24.21 -30.92 22.77
N PRO A 405 24.20 -29.77 23.48
CA PRO A 405 25.38 -29.24 24.16
C PRO A 405 26.07 -30.30 25.02
N LYS A 406 27.41 -30.34 24.99
CA LYS A 406 28.20 -31.39 25.67
C LYS A 406 28.06 -31.33 27.19
N GLU A 407 27.70 -30.17 27.71
CA GLU A 407 27.46 -29.89 29.13
C GLU A 407 26.09 -30.43 29.59
N SER A 408 25.19 -30.75 28.66
CA SER A 408 23.89 -31.31 28.98
C SER A 408 24.03 -32.74 29.53
N LYS A 409 23.29 -33.01 30.61
CA LYS A 409 23.16 -34.37 31.16
C LYS A 409 22.29 -35.27 30.28
N PHE A 410 21.43 -34.67 29.46
CA PHE A 410 20.58 -35.38 28.52
C PHE A 410 21.41 -35.80 27.31
N ARG A 411 21.36 -37.08 26.97
CA ARG A 411 21.99 -37.64 25.75
C ARG A 411 20.96 -38.44 24.99
N LEU A 412 20.95 -38.28 23.67
CA LEU A 412 20.05 -38.99 22.77
C LEU A 412 20.65 -40.36 22.42
N THR A 413 20.70 -41.23 23.42
CA THR A 413 21.24 -42.60 23.33
C THR A 413 20.29 -43.59 23.97
N THR A 414 20.29 -44.84 23.49
CA THR A 414 19.46 -45.89 24.07
C THR A 414 19.87 -46.25 25.49
N LYS A 415 21.13 -45.99 25.86
CA LYS A 415 21.61 -46.11 27.25
C LYS A 415 20.94 -45.10 28.18
N PHE A 416 20.86 -43.83 27.78
CA PHE A 416 20.18 -42.79 28.57
C PHE A 416 18.67 -43.05 28.61
N PHE A 417 18.03 -43.24 27.46
CA PHE A 417 16.59 -43.53 27.39
C PHE A 417 16.21 -44.86 28.05
N GLY A 418 17.12 -45.82 28.12
CA GLY A 418 16.95 -47.08 28.85
C GLY A 418 16.72 -46.90 30.35
N THR A 419 17.15 -45.78 30.93
CA THR A 419 16.82 -45.43 32.33
C THR A 419 15.34 -45.10 32.52
N LEU A 420 14.67 -44.64 31.46
CA LEU A 420 13.26 -44.27 31.45
C LEU A 420 12.39 -45.40 30.89
N ILE A 421 12.84 -46.03 29.81
CA ILE A 421 12.16 -47.11 29.08
C ILE A 421 13.13 -48.29 28.97
N PRO A 422 13.18 -49.20 29.97
CA PRO A 422 14.16 -50.28 30.01
C PRO A 422 14.16 -51.19 28.78
N GLN A 423 13.04 -51.30 28.06
CA GLN A 423 12.94 -52.10 26.84
C GLN A 423 13.81 -51.55 25.69
N VAL A 424 13.99 -50.22 25.62
CA VAL A 424 14.82 -49.58 24.58
C VAL A 424 16.27 -50.04 24.72
N ALA A 425 16.83 -50.04 25.93
CA ALA A 425 18.20 -50.51 26.17
C ALA A 425 18.37 -52.02 26.01
N LYS A 426 17.32 -52.82 26.27
CA LYS A 426 17.37 -54.28 26.08
C LYS A 426 17.37 -54.68 24.61
N MET A 427 16.52 -54.04 23.79
CA MET A 427 16.40 -54.36 22.36
C MET A 427 17.51 -53.71 21.53
N PHE A 428 17.95 -52.51 21.90
CA PHE A 428 18.94 -51.72 21.16
C PHE A 428 20.08 -51.29 22.10
N PRO A 429 20.96 -52.20 22.54
CA PRO A 429 22.02 -51.89 23.50
C PRO A 429 23.09 -50.95 22.91
N ASP A 430 23.45 -49.91 23.68
CA ASP A 430 24.53 -48.96 23.38
C ASP A 430 24.47 -48.29 21.98
N MET A 431 23.26 -47.94 21.54
CA MET A 431 23.01 -47.30 20.25
C MET A 431 22.74 -45.79 20.39
N GLN A 432 23.06 -45.06 19.32
CA GLN A 432 22.68 -43.65 19.18
C GLN A 432 21.19 -43.55 18.80
N MET A 433 20.55 -42.46 19.18
CA MET A 433 19.17 -42.17 18.81
C MET A 433 19.08 -40.88 18.00
N GLN A 434 18.00 -40.77 17.24
CA GLN A 434 17.57 -39.51 16.62
C GLN A 434 16.07 -39.33 16.80
N LEU A 435 15.63 -38.07 16.92
CA LEU A 435 14.22 -37.71 16.95
C LEU A 435 13.86 -37.00 15.67
N PHE A 436 12.84 -37.49 14.98
CA PHE A 436 12.21 -36.77 13.88
C PHE A 436 10.96 -36.09 14.41
N ILE A 437 10.93 -34.76 14.36
CA ILE A 437 9.87 -33.91 14.90
C ILE A 437 9.22 -33.16 13.73
N TRP A 438 7.89 -33.18 13.62
CA TRP A 438 7.17 -32.44 12.58
C TRP A 438 5.81 -31.93 13.07
N ALA A 439 5.30 -30.87 12.46
CA ALA A 439 3.95 -30.40 12.70
C ALA A 439 2.93 -31.28 11.94
N SER A 440 2.15 -32.07 12.68
CA SER A 440 1.12 -32.94 12.10
C SER A 440 -0.11 -32.16 11.63
N LEU A 441 -0.36 -31.01 12.25
CA LEU A 441 -1.41 -30.06 11.89
C LEU A 441 -0.84 -28.64 11.73
N PRO A 442 -1.48 -27.78 10.91
CA PRO A 442 -1.15 -26.36 10.86
C PRO A 442 -1.19 -25.72 12.25
N PRO A 443 -0.14 -25.00 12.68
CA PRO A 443 -0.16 -24.33 13.97
C PRO A 443 -1.21 -23.22 13.99
N LYS A 444 -1.85 -23.05 15.15
CA LYS A 444 -2.97 -22.13 15.33
C LYS A 444 -2.58 -20.99 16.25
N LEU A 445 -2.66 -19.77 15.73
CA LEU A 445 -2.52 -18.53 16.47
C LEU A 445 -3.91 -17.96 16.81
N THR A 446 -4.09 -17.54 18.06
CA THR A 446 -5.27 -16.82 18.53
C THR A 446 -4.89 -15.45 19.08
N VAL A 447 -5.68 -14.44 18.75
CA VAL A 447 -5.49 -13.06 19.22
C VAL A 447 -6.40 -12.79 20.41
N ASN A 448 -5.81 -12.55 21.57
CA ASN A 448 -6.52 -12.26 22.81
C ASN A 448 -6.17 -10.84 23.33
N ALA A 449 -6.98 -10.32 24.25
CA ALA A 449 -6.70 -9.02 24.87
C ALA A 449 -5.39 -9.01 25.70
N SER A 450 -4.95 -10.18 26.19
CA SER A 450 -3.71 -10.38 26.94
C SER A 450 -2.47 -10.54 26.06
N GLY A 451 -2.63 -10.81 24.76
CA GLY A 451 -1.52 -11.12 23.87
C GLY A 451 -1.91 -12.11 22.78
N LEU A 452 -0.89 -12.71 22.17
CA LEU A 452 -1.03 -13.70 21.12
C LEU A 452 -0.58 -15.07 21.64
N ASP A 453 -1.43 -16.07 21.45
CA ASP A 453 -1.14 -17.44 21.86
C ASP A 453 -1.04 -18.31 20.61
N LEU A 454 0.00 -19.14 20.54
CA LEU A 454 0.32 -20.00 19.41
C LEU A 454 0.42 -21.45 19.88
N ILE A 455 -0.43 -22.29 19.30
CA ILE A 455 -0.52 -23.71 19.60
C ILE A 455 0.10 -24.50 18.45
N PHE A 456 1.10 -25.33 18.78
CA PHE A 456 1.65 -26.34 17.88
C PHE A 456 1.27 -27.74 18.35
N VAL A 457 0.79 -28.56 17.40
CA VAL A 457 0.67 -30.01 17.57
C VAL A 457 1.81 -30.65 16.78
N LEU A 458 2.76 -31.24 17.50
CA LEU A 458 3.94 -31.85 16.93
C LEU A 458 3.91 -33.36 17.14
N ASP A 459 4.26 -34.11 16.11
CA ASP A 459 4.57 -35.52 16.24
C ASP A 459 6.09 -35.70 16.30
N THR A 460 6.53 -36.60 17.16
CA THR A 460 7.94 -36.94 17.37
C THR A 460 8.14 -38.44 17.30
N GLN A 461 8.80 -38.91 16.25
CA GLN A 461 9.22 -40.29 16.09
C GLN A 461 10.67 -40.46 16.55
N ALA A 462 10.88 -41.29 17.56
CA ALA A 462 12.21 -41.70 17.98
C ALA A 462 12.70 -42.90 17.16
N PHE A 463 13.98 -42.89 16.80
CA PHE A 463 14.66 -44.00 16.13
C PHE A 463 15.95 -44.37 16.86
N ALA A 464 16.28 -45.66 16.87
CA ALA A 464 17.64 -46.14 17.11
C ALA A 464 18.41 -46.18 15.79
N ILE A 465 19.68 -45.75 15.82
CA ILE A 465 20.59 -45.82 14.69
C ILE A 465 21.36 -47.13 14.79
N LEU A 466 21.06 -48.08 13.91
CA LEU A 466 21.70 -49.39 13.86
C LEU A 466 23.15 -49.27 13.33
N PRO A 467 24.03 -50.27 13.57
CA PRO A 467 25.42 -50.24 13.08
C PRO A 467 25.56 -50.11 11.56
N ASN A 468 24.56 -50.53 10.80
CA ASN A 468 24.48 -50.38 9.35
C ASN A 468 23.93 -49.01 8.90
N SER A 469 23.79 -48.05 9.83
CA SER A 469 23.18 -46.72 9.63
C SER A 469 21.69 -46.72 9.27
N SER A 470 21.01 -47.86 9.36
CA SER A 470 19.55 -47.90 9.22
C SER A 470 18.84 -47.46 10.50
N LEU A 471 17.60 -47.02 10.35
CA LEU A 471 16.80 -46.45 11.43
C LEU A 471 15.72 -47.43 11.84
N ASP A 472 15.69 -47.79 13.12
CA ASP A 472 14.66 -48.66 13.69
C ASP A 472 13.72 -47.83 14.59
N PRO A 473 12.40 -47.79 14.32
CA PRO A 473 11.47 -46.96 15.07
C PRO A 473 11.28 -47.48 16.50
N LEU A 474 11.41 -46.58 17.48
CA LEU A 474 11.28 -46.91 18.90
C LEU A 474 9.88 -46.59 19.44
N PHE A 475 9.47 -45.33 19.35
CA PHE A 475 8.17 -44.86 19.83
C PHE A 475 7.77 -43.57 19.11
N LEU A 476 6.46 -43.31 19.08
CA LEU A 476 5.85 -42.09 18.56
C LEU A 476 5.23 -41.32 19.72
N LEU A 477 5.49 -40.01 19.78
CA LEU A 477 4.90 -39.09 20.75
C LEU A 477 4.21 -37.96 20.01
N GLU A 478 2.96 -37.67 20.37
CA GLU A 478 2.33 -36.40 20.04
C GLU A 478 2.67 -35.41 21.16
N MET A 479 2.90 -34.13 20.84
CA MET A 479 3.26 -33.08 21.79
C MET A 479 2.43 -31.83 21.48
N ASN A 480 1.83 -31.25 22.52
CA ASN A 480 1.08 -30.00 22.41
C ASN A 480 1.89 -28.88 23.07
N LEU A 481 2.38 -27.95 22.25
CA LEU A 481 3.14 -26.78 22.69
C LEU A 481 2.24 -25.56 22.70
N ASN A 482 2.20 -24.86 23.84
CA ASN A 482 1.54 -23.56 23.94
C ASN A 482 2.59 -22.46 24.16
N LEU A 483 2.63 -21.51 23.23
CA LEU A 483 3.61 -20.44 23.16
C LEU A 483 2.92 -19.08 23.22
N SER A 484 3.44 -18.16 24.01
CA SER A 484 3.10 -16.74 23.89
C SER A 484 3.96 -16.09 22.80
N VAL A 485 3.36 -15.20 22.01
CA VAL A 485 4.05 -14.48 20.92
C VAL A 485 4.13 -13.00 21.23
N LEU A 486 5.35 -12.48 21.29
CA LEU A 486 5.60 -11.05 21.36
C LEU A 486 5.84 -10.51 19.95
N LEU A 487 4.97 -9.60 19.50
CA LEU A 487 5.15 -8.90 18.24
C LEU A 487 5.93 -7.60 18.43
N GLY A 488 6.83 -7.36 17.50
CA GLY A 488 7.52 -6.10 17.31
C GLY A 488 7.52 -5.71 15.83
N ALA A 489 7.85 -4.44 15.58
CA ALA A 489 8.12 -3.94 14.24
C ALA A 489 9.57 -3.48 14.16
N LYS A 490 10.27 -3.85 13.09
CA LYS A 490 11.62 -3.37 12.81
C LYS A 490 11.70 -2.98 11.35
N SER A 491 12.00 -1.71 11.10
CA SER A 491 11.95 -1.12 9.76
C SER A 491 10.55 -1.30 9.14
N ASP A 492 10.45 -2.05 8.05
CA ASP A 492 9.25 -2.37 7.28
C ASP A 492 8.75 -3.81 7.54
N ARG A 493 9.25 -4.48 8.58
CA ARG A 493 8.95 -5.90 8.88
C ARG A 493 8.29 -6.07 10.23
N LEU A 494 7.32 -6.99 10.27
CA LEU A 494 6.79 -7.57 11.49
C LEU A 494 7.76 -8.66 11.98
N ILE A 495 8.08 -8.64 13.27
CA ILE A 495 8.93 -9.63 13.93
C ILE A 495 8.12 -10.26 15.07
N GLY A 496 8.22 -11.57 15.22
CA GLY A 496 7.69 -12.30 16.37
C GLY A 496 8.82 -12.93 17.18
N GLU A 497 8.76 -12.82 18.50
CA GLU A 497 9.54 -13.62 19.46
C GLU A 497 8.58 -14.62 20.11
N LEU A 498 8.94 -15.91 20.06
CA LEU A 498 8.17 -16.99 20.67
C LEU A 498 8.68 -17.25 22.09
N ARG A 499 7.78 -17.35 23.05
CA ARG A 499 8.09 -17.71 24.43
C ARG A 499 7.29 -18.95 24.82
N LEU A 500 7.98 -19.94 25.36
CA LEU A 500 7.35 -21.16 25.82
C LEU A 500 6.65 -20.90 27.15
N ASP A 501 5.32 -21.07 27.17
CA ASP A 501 4.55 -20.96 28.41
C ASP A 501 4.38 -22.34 29.05
N ASN A 502 3.98 -23.34 28.26
CA ASN A 502 3.77 -24.70 28.73
C ASN A 502 3.95 -25.74 27.61
N LEU A 503 4.49 -26.91 27.97
CA LEU A 503 4.60 -28.09 27.12
C LEU A 503 3.72 -29.19 27.74
N GLN A 504 2.70 -29.64 26.99
CA GLN A 504 1.86 -30.76 27.40
C GLN A 504 2.17 -31.99 26.55
N LEU A 505 2.37 -33.11 27.24
CA LEU A 505 2.48 -34.42 26.62
C LEU A 505 1.18 -35.19 26.90
N PRO A 506 0.52 -35.76 25.88
CA PRO A 506 -0.57 -36.68 26.10
C PRO A 506 -0.06 -37.90 26.87
N HIS A 507 -0.92 -38.47 27.72
CA HIS A 507 -0.63 -39.67 28.49
C HIS A 507 -0.29 -40.83 27.55
N SER A 508 0.98 -41.10 27.35
CA SER A 508 1.45 -42.35 26.76
C SER A 508 1.68 -43.34 27.91
N PRO A 509 1.16 -44.58 27.86
CA PRO A 509 1.32 -45.58 28.93
C PRO A 509 2.78 -46.00 29.21
N LEU A 510 3.74 -45.43 28.46
CA LEU A 510 5.17 -45.67 28.56
C LEU A 510 5.95 -44.57 29.31
N PHE A 511 5.33 -43.43 29.64
CA PHE A 511 6.03 -42.28 30.23
C PHE A 511 5.29 -41.73 31.46
N ALA A 512 6.01 -41.60 32.58
CA ALA A 512 5.55 -40.81 33.72
C ALA A 512 5.66 -39.31 33.39
N ALA A 513 4.65 -38.54 33.81
CA ALA A 513 4.38 -37.16 33.36
C ALA A 513 5.45 -36.10 33.68
N ASP A 514 6.47 -36.42 34.48
CA ASP A 514 7.36 -35.40 35.09
C ASP A 514 8.69 -35.17 34.34
N ILE A 515 8.96 -35.83 33.22
CA ILE A 515 10.34 -35.93 32.69
C ILE A 515 10.73 -34.82 31.71
N PHE A 516 9.77 -34.09 31.12
CA PHE A 516 10.05 -33.17 30.02
C PHE A 516 10.06 -31.67 30.40
N GLN A 517 9.77 -31.32 31.66
CA GLN A 517 9.96 -29.95 32.16
C GLN A 517 11.45 -29.53 32.21
N ASP A 518 12.38 -30.48 32.19
CA ASP A 518 13.83 -30.23 32.16
C ASP A 518 14.40 -30.07 30.74
N LEU A 519 13.59 -30.17 29.68
CA LEU A 519 14.01 -29.79 28.33
C LEU A 519 13.96 -28.27 28.20
N GLY A 520 14.95 -27.60 28.80
CA GLY A 520 15.23 -26.20 28.60
C GLY A 520 15.56 -25.91 27.13
N PHE A 521 14.53 -25.70 26.32
CA PHE A 521 14.65 -24.97 25.07
C PHE A 521 14.76 -23.49 25.43
N ALA A 522 16.01 -23.04 25.60
CA ALA A 522 16.38 -21.63 25.68
C ALA A 522 16.44 -21.00 24.29
#